data_AF-A0A0M8WG75-F1
#
_entry.id   AF-A0A0M8WG75-F1
#
_cell.length_a   1.000
_cell.length_b   1.000
_cell.length_c   1.000
_cell.angle_alpha   90.00
_cell.angle_beta   90.00
_cell.angle_gamma   90.00
#
_symmetry.space_group_name_H-M   'P 1'
#
loop_
_entity.id
_entity.type
_entity.pdbx_description
1 polymer ?
#
loop_
_entity_poly.entity_id
_entity_poly.type
_entity_poly.pdbx_seq_one_letter_code
_entity_poly.pdbx_strand_id
1 'polypeptide(L)'
;MATTFWAWVVSALVIVLLAVVVPRLLGAQHVLRDARGRYSLSRLQVLLWTVVLLSLVSGMAYGRFAAGQVDVAGFALPGQVLTLLSIVIGSAVAAAAIKVVKSTVRPDCVAAHPAGRGRGRFMEMLTVEEGVSAGRSIDLSKFQNFLVTVLLLLAYTAQAVAALRAVDNPAGIGGLPAFSDTLLVLLAVSHAGYLLGKIPSPVGTPPDGTMAERLAETAVVEPVVVEPAVAEPVVEPSTNGSVAVPEMWPA
;
A
#
# COMPACT_ATOMS: atom_id res chain seq x y z
N MET A 1 24.00 25.51 0.62
CA MET A 1 24.10 24.35 -0.30
C MET A 1 24.30 23.02 0.42
N ALA A 2 25.39 22.83 1.17
CA ALA A 2 25.59 21.59 1.93
C ALA A 2 24.44 21.29 2.92
N THR A 3 23.89 22.32 3.55
CA THR A 3 22.73 22.23 4.46
C THR A 3 21.50 21.62 3.80
N THR A 4 21.12 22.08 2.60
CA THR A 4 19.98 21.56 1.83
C THR A 4 20.15 20.08 1.50
N PHE A 5 21.35 19.67 1.04
CA PHE A 5 21.65 18.27 0.72
C PHE A 5 21.60 17.38 1.96
N TRP A 6 22.21 17.81 3.07
CA TRP A 6 22.16 17.05 4.32
C TRP A 6 20.75 16.95 4.86
N ALA A 7 19.98 18.05 4.85
CA ALA A 7 18.58 18.04 5.27
C ALA A 7 17.75 17.07 4.42
N TRP A 8 17.97 17.04 3.10
CA TRP A 8 17.33 16.09 2.20
C TRP A 8 17.67 14.64 2.57
N VAL A 9 18.96 14.30 2.68
CA VAL A 9 19.42 12.94 3.00
C VAL A 9 18.94 12.49 4.38
N VAL A 10 19.05 13.35 5.40
CA VAL A 10 18.58 13.05 6.76
C VAL A 10 17.08 12.84 6.78
N SER A 11 16.30 13.67 6.07
CA SER A 11 14.86 13.49 5.96
C SER A 11 14.49 12.16 5.31
N ALA A 12 15.19 11.77 4.23
CA ALA A 12 15.00 10.48 3.59
C ALA A 12 15.27 9.32 4.55
N LEU A 13 16.38 9.39 5.31
CA LEU A 13 16.74 8.39 6.31
C LEU A 13 15.70 8.30 7.43
N VAL A 14 15.20 9.43 7.92
CA VAL A 14 14.15 9.48 8.96
C VAL A 14 12.86 8.84 8.44
N ILE A 15 12.41 9.16 7.23
CA ILE A 15 11.20 8.55 6.65
C ILE A 15 11.36 7.03 6.51
N VAL A 16 12.51 6.55 6.04
CA VAL A 16 12.81 5.11 5.94
C VAL A 16 12.83 4.46 7.33
N LEU A 17 13.46 5.12 8.32
CA LEU A 17 13.50 4.63 9.70
C LEU A 17 12.09 4.52 10.27
N LEU A 18 11.24 5.54 10.09
CA LEU A 18 9.85 5.52 10.53
C LEU A 18 9.06 4.38 9.87
N ALA A 19 9.24 4.16 8.56
CA ALA A 19 8.60 3.06 7.84
C ALA A 19 9.02 1.66 8.34
N VAL A 20 10.17 1.54 9.02
CA VAL A 20 10.65 0.28 9.61
C VAL A 20 10.30 0.16 11.09
N VAL A 21 10.44 1.24 11.85
CA VAL A 21 10.29 1.27 13.31
C VAL A 21 8.82 1.28 13.71
N VAL A 22 7.99 2.13 13.10
CA VAL A 22 6.57 2.27 13.48
C VAL A 22 5.82 0.93 13.41
N PRO A 23 5.91 0.12 12.34
CA PRO A 23 5.23 -1.18 12.32
C PRO A 23 5.75 -2.15 13.38
N ARG A 24 7.06 -2.13 13.65
CA ARG A 24 7.66 -3.00 14.68
C ARG A 24 7.17 -2.64 16.07
N LEU A 25 7.08 -1.35 16.39
CA LEU A 25 6.57 -0.87 17.68
C LEU A 25 5.10 -1.19 17.87
N LEU A 26 4.30 -1.12 16.80
CA LEU A 26 2.87 -1.45 16.83
C LEU A 26 2.58 -2.95 16.75
N GLY A 27 3.59 -3.82 16.68
CA GLY A 27 3.40 -5.26 16.42
C GLY A 27 2.74 -5.56 15.07
N ALA A 28 2.72 -4.58 14.16
CA ALA A 28 2.07 -4.67 12.87
C ALA A 28 2.97 -5.33 11.82
N GLN A 29 2.36 -5.80 10.72
CA GLN A 29 3.10 -6.28 9.57
C GLN A 29 3.95 -5.15 8.96
N HIS A 30 5.12 -5.50 8.42
CA HIS A 30 5.96 -4.53 7.69
C HIS A 30 5.15 -3.74 6.66
N VAL A 31 5.42 -2.44 6.50
CA VAL A 31 4.69 -1.54 5.56
C VAL A 31 4.55 -2.12 4.15
N LEU A 32 5.57 -2.86 3.70
CA LEU A 32 5.63 -3.44 2.36
C LEU A 32 4.85 -4.75 2.21
N ARG A 33 4.46 -5.40 3.31
CA ARG A 33 3.65 -6.62 3.27
C ARG A 33 2.18 -6.29 3.09
N ASP A 34 1.49 -7.12 2.30
CA ASP A 34 0.04 -7.09 2.18
C ASP A 34 -0.62 -8.17 3.07
N ALA A 35 -1.95 -8.19 3.08
CA ALA A 35 -2.76 -9.09 3.90
C ALA A 35 -2.46 -10.59 3.66
N ARG A 36 -1.86 -10.94 2.51
CA ARG A 36 -1.47 -12.31 2.14
C ARG A 36 -0.10 -12.71 2.72
N GLY A 37 0.54 -11.80 3.47
CA GLY A 37 1.88 -11.98 4.02
C GLY A 37 3.01 -11.85 3.00
N ARG A 38 2.70 -11.37 1.78
CA ARG A 38 3.67 -11.21 0.69
C ARG A 38 4.09 -9.76 0.54
N TYR A 39 5.28 -9.52 0.02
CA TYR A 39 5.72 -8.17 -0.34
C TYR A 39 4.92 -7.66 -1.55
N SER A 40 4.47 -6.41 -1.50
CA SER A 40 3.70 -5.79 -2.58
C SER A 40 4.52 -4.73 -3.32
N LEU A 41 4.61 -4.89 -4.64
CA LEU A 41 5.27 -3.90 -5.51
C LEU A 41 4.63 -2.52 -5.40
N SER A 42 3.30 -2.42 -5.36
CA SER A 42 2.59 -1.14 -5.25
C SER A 42 2.92 -0.39 -3.94
N ARG A 43 3.05 -1.12 -2.83
CA ARG A 43 3.42 -0.54 -1.52
C ARG A 43 4.87 -0.03 -1.55
N LEU A 44 5.76 -0.77 -2.22
CA LEU A 44 7.13 -0.33 -2.44
C LEU A 44 7.19 0.94 -3.29
N GLN A 45 6.45 0.99 -4.41
CA GLN A 45 6.42 2.15 -5.29
C GLN A 45 5.93 3.41 -4.57
N VAL A 46 4.81 3.30 -3.83
CA VAL A 46 4.29 4.41 -3.03
C VAL A 46 5.32 4.85 -2.01
N LEU A 47 5.92 3.92 -1.25
CA LEU A 47 6.95 4.24 -0.26
C LEU A 47 8.16 4.97 -0.88
N LEU A 48 8.66 4.49 -2.02
CA LEU A 48 9.81 5.11 -2.70
C LEU A 48 9.50 6.54 -3.15
N TRP A 49 8.32 6.76 -3.75
CA TRP A 49 7.88 8.12 -4.13
C TRP A 49 7.66 9.01 -2.92
N THR A 50 7.07 8.49 -1.85
CA THR A 50 6.93 9.21 -0.58
C THR A 50 8.29 9.62 -0.02
N VAL A 51 9.25 8.70 0.03
CA VAL A 51 10.62 8.99 0.51
C VAL A 51 11.24 10.09 -0.35
N VAL A 52 11.29 9.94 -1.67
CA VAL A 52 11.96 10.90 -2.55
C VAL A 52 11.31 12.28 -2.51
N LEU A 53 9.98 12.37 -2.65
CA LEU A 53 9.29 13.65 -2.75
C LEU A 53 9.22 14.37 -1.40
N LEU A 54 8.84 13.69 -0.31
CA LEU A 54 8.76 14.35 1.00
C LEU A 54 10.14 14.72 1.53
N SER A 55 11.15 13.90 1.28
CA SER A 55 12.51 14.25 1.69
C SER A 55 13.05 15.45 0.90
N LEU A 56 12.73 15.57 -0.40
CA LEU A 56 13.15 16.70 -1.22
C LEU A 56 12.44 17.99 -0.81
N VAL A 57 11.13 17.93 -0.59
CA VAL A 57 10.31 19.02 -0.02
C VAL A 57 10.91 19.50 1.31
N SER A 58 11.22 18.56 2.20
CA SER A 58 11.87 18.86 3.48
C SER A 58 13.25 19.51 3.29
N GLY A 59 14.10 18.93 2.44
CA GLY A 59 15.43 19.46 2.15
C GLY A 59 15.39 20.90 1.63
N MET A 60 14.47 21.20 0.71
CA MET A 60 14.23 22.54 0.20
C MET A 60 13.73 23.50 1.28
N ALA A 61 12.75 23.10 2.08
CA ALA A 61 12.21 23.93 3.15
C ALA A 61 13.29 24.30 4.18
N TYR A 62 14.08 23.33 4.64
CA TYR A 62 15.20 23.57 5.56
C TYR A 62 16.33 24.37 4.89
N GLY A 63 16.58 24.16 3.61
CA GLY A 63 17.53 24.97 2.84
C GLY A 63 17.14 26.44 2.80
N ARG A 64 15.85 26.73 2.54
CA ARG A 64 15.29 28.10 2.54
C ARG A 64 15.30 28.71 3.95
N PHE A 65 14.94 27.93 4.96
CA PHE A 65 15.02 28.34 6.37
C PHE A 65 16.44 28.75 6.76
N ALA A 66 17.44 27.92 6.44
CA ALA A 66 18.85 28.20 6.71
C ALA A 66 19.37 29.42 5.93
N ALA A 67 18.72 29.79 4.82
CA ALA A 67 19.01 31.01 4.06
C ALA A 67 18.25 32.25 4.59
N GLY A 68 17.56 32.15 5.73
CA GLY A 68 16.85 33.26 6.38
C GLY A 68 15.49 33.59 5.78
N GLN A 69 14.90 32.71 4.96
CA GLN A 69 13.55 32.91 4.43
C GLN A 69 12.50 32.68 5.53
N VAL A 70 11.56 33.61 5.67
CA VAL A 70 10.40 33.47 6.56
C VAL A 70 9.39 32.49 5.96
N ASP A 71 9.19 32.57 4.64
CA ASP A 71 8.38 31.60 3.91
C ASP A 71 9.24 30.45 3.36
N VAL A 72 9.34 29.41 4.19
CA VAL A 72 10.11 28.19 3.91
C VAL A 72 9.38 27.24 2.95
N ALA A 73 8.05 27.35 2.85
CA ALA A 73 7.21 26.45 2.06
C ALA A 73 6.65 27.09 0.78
N GLY A 74 6.90 28.38 0.55
CA GLY A 74 6.47 29.16 -0.62
C GLY A 74 7.17 28.81 -1.94
N PHE A 75 7.39 27.54 -2.21
CA PHE A 75 7.90 27.05 -3.50
C PHE A 75 6.77 26.35 -4.29
N ALA A 76 6.84 26.43 -5.61
CA ALA A 76 5.83 25.85 -6.48
C ALA A 76 5.97 24.32 -6.55
N LEU A 77 4.83 23.63 -6.48
CA LEU A 77 4.70 22.22 -6.84
C LEU A 77 4.24 22.14 -8.30
N PRO A 78 5.09 21.69 -9.24
CA PRO A 78 4.68 21.54 -10.63
C PRO A 78 3.48 20.58 -10.75
N GLY A 79 2.51 20.93 -11.60
CA GLY A 79 1.34 20.08 -11.83
C GLY A 79 1.72 18.66 -12.28
N GLN A 80 2.86 18.52 -12.94
CA GLN A 80 3.41 17.23 -13.38
C GLN A 80 3.76 16.30 -12.21
N VAL A 81 4.23 16.83 -11.09
CA VAL A 81 4.50 16.03 -9.87
C VAL A 81 3.19 15.53 -9.27
N LEU A 82 2.15 16.37 -9.25
CA LEU A 82 0.82 15.99 -8.76
C LEU A 82 0.16 14.95 -9.66
N THR A 83 0.29 15.08 -10.98
CA THR A 83 -0.19 14.09 -11.95
C THR A 83 0.51 12.75 -11.76
N LEU A 84 1.84 12.75 -11.60
CA LEU A 84 2.61 11.54 -11.30
C LEU A 84 2.11 10.85 -10.03
N LEU A 85 1.94 11.61 -8.94
CA LEU A 85 1.44 11.07 -7.67
C LEU A 85 0.05 10.47 -7.82
N SER A 86 -0.83 11.15 -8.56
CA SER A 86 -2.19 10.67 -8.82
C SER A 86 -2.20 9.34 -9.56
N ILE A 87 -1.33 9.19 -10.57
CA ILE A 87 -1.18 7.93 -11.32
C ILE A 87 -0.69 6.80 -10.41
N VAL A 88 0.39 7.06 -9.65
CA VAL A 88 1.02 6.05 -8.78
C VAL A 88 0.05 5.60 -7.68
N ILE A 89 -0.56 6.54 -6.97
CA ILE A 89 -1.51 6.27 -5.88
C ILE A 89 -2.77 5.61 -6.42
N GLY A 90 -3.35 6.15 -7.50
CA GLY A 90 -4.55 5.60 -8.13
C GLY A 90 -4.35 4.16 -8.59
N SER A 91 -3.23 3.86 -9.22
CA SER A 91 -2.88 2.50 -9.63
C SER A 91 -2.63 1.58 -8.43
N ALA A 92 -2.00 2.06 -7.36
CA ALA A 92 -1.79 1.28 -6.15
C ALA A 92 -3.13 0.88 -5.47
N VAL A 93 -4.09 1.80 -5.41
CA VAL A 93 -5.44 1.55 -4.90
C VAL A 93 -6.19 0.57 -5.78
N ALA A 94 -6.19 0.78 -7.10
CA ALA A 94 -6.84 -0.13 -8.05
C ALA A 94 -6.26 -1.56 -7.95
N ALA A 95 -4.94 -1.70 -7.88
CA ALA A 95 -4.28 -2.99 -7.70
C ALA A 95 -4.64 -3.64 -6.36
N ALA A 96 -4.78 -2.86 -5.28
CA ALA A 96 -5.21 -3.36 -3.98
C ALA A 96 -6.66 -3.87 -4.03
N ALA A 97 -7.57 -3.14 -4.69
CA ALA A 97 -8.97 -3.56 -4.87
C ALA A 97 -9.06 -4.88 -5.66
N ILE A 98 -8.35 -4.99 -6.79
CA ILE A 98 -8.28 -6.23 -7.58
C ILE A 98 -7.78 -7.39 -6.71
N LYS A 99 -6.72 -7.15 -5.91
CA LYS A 99 -6.18 -8.16 -5.00
C LYS A 99 -7.23 -8.61 -3.97
N VAL A 100 -7.98 -7.71 -3.37
CA VAL A 100 -9.03 -8.05 -2.38
C VAL A 100 -10.11 -8.92 -3.00
N VAL A 101 -10.63 -8.51 -4.17
CA VAL A 101 -11.66 -9.27 -4.90
C VAL A 101 -11.17 -10.70 -5.18
N LYS A 102 -9.97 -10.84 -5.74
CA LYS A 102 -9.40 -12.15 -6.07
C LYS A 102 -9.16 -13.03 -4.83
N SER A 103 -8.68 -12.43 -3.74
CA SER A 103 -8.46 -13.16 -2.48
C SER A 103 -9.76 -13.66 -1.85
N THR A 104 -10.89 -13.03 -2.17
CA THR A 104 -12.21 -13.38 -1.63
C THR A 104 -12.92 -14.39 -2.52
N VAL A 105 -12.89 -14.19 -3.85
CA VAL A 105 -13.65 -15.02 -4.80
C VAL A 105 -12.92 -16.32 -5.12
N ARG A 106 -11.58 -16.33 -5.13
CA ARG A 106 -10.76 -17.50 -5.49
C ARG A 106 -9.59 -17.71 -4.53
N PRO A 107 -9.83 -17.86 -3.21
CA PRO A 107 -8.77 -17.92 -2.21
C PRO A 107 -7.79 -19.10 -2.44
N ASP A 108 -8.26 -20.22 -2.99
CA ASP A 108 -7.42 -21.40 -3.29
C ASP A 108 -6.44 -21.17 -4.46
N CYS A 109 -6.73 -20.20 -5.33
CA CYS A 109 -5.90 -19.89 -6.49
C CYS A 109 -4.87 -18.80 -6.20
N VAL A 110 -4.97 -18.13 -5.04
CA VAL A 110 -4.17 -16.94 -4.69
C VAL A 110 -3.07 -17.34 -3.72
N ALA A 111 -1.82 -17.10 -4.12
CA ALA A 111 -0.67 -17.44 -3.28
C ALA A 111 -0.58 -16.51 -2.06
N ALA A 112 -0.51 -17.12 -0.88
CA ALA A 112 -0.31 -16.45 0.41
C ALA A 112 0.65 -17.28 1.26
N HIS A 113 1.34 -16.62 2.20
CA HIS A 113 2.15 -17.34 3.18
C HIS A 113 1.26 -17.71 4.37
N PRO A 114 1.12 -18.98 4.76
CA PRO A 114 0.34 -19.35 5.93
C PRO A 114 0.89 -18.69 7.22
N ALA A 115 0.04 -18.51 8.23
CA ALA A 115 0.42 -17.81 9.46
C ALA A 115 1.40 -18.69 10.27
N GLY A 116 2.66 -18.26 10.37
CA GLY A 116 3.70 -18.98 11.11
C GLY A 116 4.61 -19.88 10.25
N ARG A 117 4.27 -20.13 8.97
CA ARG A 117 5.15 -20.83 8.02
C ARG A 117 5.91 -19.84 7.13
N GLY A 118 7.14 -19.55 7.54
CA GLY A 118 8.13 -18.86 6.71
C GLY A 118 7.83 -17.38 6.44
N ARG A 119 8.80 -16.69 5.84
CA ARG A 119 8.69 -15.29 5.42
C ARG A 119 8.83 -15.25 3.90
N GLY A 120 7.85 -14.66 3.22
CA GLY A 120 7.97 -14.40 1.79
C GLY A 120 9.23 -13.60 1.50
N ARG A 121 9.94 -13.96 0.43
CA ARG A 121 11.17 -13.27 0.02
C ARG A 121 10.82 -11.94 -0.61
N PHE A 122 11.69 -10.94 -0.46
CA PHE A 122 11.46 -9.60 -1.02
C PHE A 122 11.22 -9.64 -2.54
N MET A 123 12.01 -10.42 -3.27
CA MET A 123 11.90 -10.54 -4.74
C MET A 123 10.63 -11.25 -5.21
N GLU A 124 9.90 -11.94 -4.33
CA GLU A 124 8.64 -12.58 -4.70
C GLU A 124 7.55 -11.58 -5.08
N MET A 125 7.71 -10.29 -4.73
CA MET A 125 6.79 -9.25 -5.20
C MET A 125 6.71 -9.14 -6.72
N LEU A 126 7.77 -9.58 -7.43
CA LEU A 126 7.85 -9.58 -8.90
C LEU A 126 7.31 -10.88 -9.52
N THR A 127 6.96 -11.88 -8.73
CA THR A 127 6.47 -13.16 -9.24
C THR A 127 4.97 -13.14 -9.48
N VAL A 128 4.49 -14.08 -10.29
CA VAL A 128 3.05 -14.33 -10.46
C VAL A 128 2.41 -14.61 -9.10
N GLU A 129 1.18 -14.12 -8.92
CA GLU A 129 0.44 -14.20 -7.64
C GLU A 129 -0.63 -15.29 -7.61
N GLU A 130 -0.96 -15.89 -8.76
CA GLU A 130 -2.10 -16.80 -8.92
C GLU A 130 -1.74 -18.03 -9.77
N GLY A 131 -2.43 -19.13 -9.51
CA GLY A 131 -2.29 -20.37 -10.28
C GLY A 131 -1.02 -21.16 -10.00
N VAL A 132 -0.79 -22.19 -10.82
CA VAL A 132 0.34 -23.13 -10.69
C VAL A 132 1.73 -22.47 -10.79
N SER A 133 1.80 -21.31 -11.45
CA SER A 133 3.04 -20.56 -11.66
C SER A 133 3.33 -19.54 -10.55
N ALA A 134 2.42 -19.40 -9.58
CA ALA A 134 2.57 -18.44 -8.49
C ALA A 134 3.87 -18.70 -7.73
N GLY A 135 4.67 -17.64 -7.51
CA GLY A 135 5.98 -17.75 -6.85
C GLY A 135 7.10 -18.39 -7.69
N ARG A 136 6.78 -19.02 -8.83
CA ARG A 136 7.75 -19.74 -9.68
C ARG A 136 8.19 -18.98 -10.92
N SER A 137 7.30 -18.15 -11.47
CA SER A 137 7.62 -17.31 -12.64
C SER A 137 7.57 -15.82 -12.31
N ILE A 138 8.41 -15.06 -13.01
CA ILE A 138 8.39 -13.60 -12.96
C ILE A 138 7.18 -13.10 -13.77
N ASP A 139 6.43 -12.19 -13.19
CA ASP A 139 5.36 -11.47 -13.86
C ASP A 139 5.96 -10.32 -14.67
N LEU A 140 5.85 -10.40 -16.00
CA LEU A 140 6.40 -9.41 -16.91
C LEU A 140 5.87 -8.00 -16.64
N SER A 141 4.58 -7.87 -16.33
CA SER A 141 3.94 -6.58 -16.08
C SER A 141 4.46 -5.93 -14.80
N LYS A 142 4.71 -6.73 -13.75
CA LYS A 142 5.34 -6.26 -12.50
C LYS A 142 6.78 -5.87 -12.72
N PHE A 143 7.52 -6.69 -13.46
CA PHE A 143 8.92 -6.43 -13.75
C PHE A 143 9.10 -5.14 -14.56
N GLN A 144 8.32 -4.94 -15.62
CA GLN A 144 8.31 -3.71 -16.39
C GLN A 144 7.97 -2.50 -15.50
N ASN A 145 6.90 -2.59 -14.70
CA ASN A 145 6.50 -1.49 -13.83
C ASN A 145 7.57 -1.16 -12.77
N PHE A 146 8.24 -2.18 -12.23
CA PHE A 146 9.38 -2.00 -11.32
C PHE A 146 10.54 -1.27 -12.00
N LEU A 147 10.95 -1.69 -13.20
CA LEU A 147 12.03 -1.05 -13.95
C LEU A 147 11.73 0.41 -14.29
N VAL A 148 10.50 0.68 -14.77
CA VAL A 148 10.04 2.05 -15.06
C VAL A 148 10.12 2.91 -13.79
N THR A 149 9.67 2.38 -12.65
CA THR A 149 9.75 3.10 -11.37
C THR A 149 11.20 3.44 -11.00
N VAL A 150 12.10 2.45 -11.06
CA VAL A 150 13.52 2.65 -10.74
C VAL A 150 14.14 3.70 -11.66
N LEU A 151 13.89 3.61 -12.97
CA LEU A 151 14.37 4.58 -13.95
C LEU A 151 13.89 6.00 -13.64
N LEU A 152 12.59 6.17 -13.33
CA LEU A 152 12.01 7.47 -13.01
C LEU A 152 12.57 8.05 -11.72
N LEU A 153 12.75 7.22 -10.68
CA LEU A 153 13.34 7.67 -9.42
C LEU A 153 14.77 8.14 -9.62
N LEU A 154 15.58 7.42 -10.41
CA LEU A 154 16.96 7.82 -10.72
C LEU A 154 16.98 9.13 -11.53
N ALA A 155 16.17 9.21 -12.59
CA ALA A 155 16.08 10.42 -13.41
C ALA A 155 15.64 11.64 -12.60
N TYR A 156 14.61 11.48 -11.77
CA TYR A 156 14.10 12.56 -10.92
C TYR A 156 15.11 12.99 -9.86
N THR A 157 15.78 12.03 -9.22
CA THR A 157 16.83 12.32 -8.23
C THR A 157 17.99 13.07 -8.89
N ALA A 158 18.43 12.64 -10.07
CA ALA A 158 19.47 13.33 -10.83
C ALA A 158 19.05 14.76 -11.19
N GLN A 159 17.80 14.95 -11.63
CA GLN A 159 17.25 16.27 -11.94
C GLN A 159 17.15 17.16 -10.70
N ALA A 160 16.75 16.61 -9.55
CA ALA A 160 16.73 17.32 -8.27
C ALA A 160 18.14 17.73 -7.84
N VAL A 161 19.12 16.83 -7.93
CA VAL A 161 20.53 17.15 -7.64
C VAL A 161 21.05 18.25 -8.56
N ALA A 162 20.76 18.16 -9.87
CA ALA A 162 21.16 19.16 -10.85
C ALA A 162 20.51 20.52 -10.57
N ALA A 163 19.21 20.55 -10.30
CA ALA A 163 18.47 21.76 -9.97
C ALA A 163 18.99 22.41 -8.69
N LEU A 164 19.28 21.62 -7.65
CA LEU A 164 19.89 22.14 -6.42
C LEU A 164 21.26 22.73 -6.72
N ARG A 165 22.14 22.03 -7.45
CA ARG A 165 23.50 22.51 -7.78
C ARG A 165 23.52 23.76 -8.67
N ALA A 166 22.47 24.03 -9.42
CA ALA A 166 22.39 25.17 -10.33
C ALA A 166 22.15 26.51 -9.60
N VAL A 167 21.83 26.50 -8.30
CA VAL A 167 21.52 27.70 -7.54
C VAL A 167 22.55 27.92 -6.43
N ASP A 168 23.13 29.11 -6.34
CA ASP A 168 24.11 29.44 -5.29
C ASP A 168 23.45 29.65 -3.91
N ASN A 169 22.23 30.19 -3.91
CA ASN A 169 21.43 30.46 -2.72
C ASN A 169 20.14 29.61 -2.72
N PRO A 170 19.91 28.72 -1.73
CA PRO A 170 18.69 27.92 -1.63
C PRO A 170 17.37 28.73 -1.65
N ALA A 171 17.39 30.01 -1.29
CA ALA A 171 16.24 30.90 -1.41
C ALA A 171 15.77 31.09 -2.87
N GLY A 172 16.66 30.93 -3.84
CA GLY A 172 16.37 30.99 -5.28
C GLY A 172 15.70 29.74 -5.84
N ILE A 173 15.51 28.68 -5.04
CA ILE A 173 14.77 27.50 -5.46
C ILE A 173 13.28 27.85 -5.47
N GLY A 174 12.76 28.14 -6.68
CA GLY A 174 11.36 28.53 -6.89
C GLY A 174 10.37 27.36 -6.93
N GLY A 175 10.84 26.11 -7.06
CA GLY A 175 9.95 24.95 -7.14
C GLY A 175 10.70 23.62 -7.25
N LEU A 176 9.94 22.53 -7.14
CA LEU A 176 10.46 21.18 -7.42
C LEU A 176 10.78 21.04 -8.92
N PRO A 177 11.71 20.14 -9.30
CA PRO A 177 11.91 19.81 -10.70
C PRO A 177 10.62 19.25 -11.32
N ALA A 178 10.22 19.77 -12.49
CA ALA A 178 9.07 19.28 -13.23
C ALA A 178 9.43 18.02 -14.05
N PHE A 179 8.49 17.10 -14.21
CA PHE A 179 8.62 16.02 -15.19
C PHE A 179 8.26 16.52 -16.59
N SER A 180 8.75 15.84 -17.63
CA SER A 180 8.23 16.06 -18.98
C SER A 180 6.90 15.34 -19.18
N ASP A 181 6.03 15.90 -20.01
CA ASP A 181 4.73 15.29 -20.32
C ASP A 181 4.89 13.92 -20.98
N THR A 182 5.92 13.73 -21.80
CA THR A 182 6.28 12.44 -22.39
C THR A 182 6.54 11.37 -21.32
N LEU A 183 7.27 11.72 -20.25
CA LEU A 183 7.53 10.79 -19.15
C LEU A 183 6.26 10.44 -18.38
N LEU A 184 5.35 11.42 -18.19
CA LEU A 184 4.05 11.17 -17.56
C LEU A 184 3.17 10.24 -18.40
N VAL A 185 3.18 10.39 -19.73
CA VAL A 185 2.46 9.49 -20.63
C VAL A 185 3.04 8.07 -20.55
N LEU A 186 4.37 7.92 -20.61
CA LEU A 186 5.02 6.62 -20.48
C LEU A 186 4.73 5.96 -19.12
N LEU A 187 4.71 6.75 -18.05
CA LEU A 187 4.32 6.29 -16.72
C LEU A 187 2.86 5.82 -16.70
N ALA A 188 1.94 6.61 -17.25
CA ALA A 188 0.53 6.26 -17.31
C ALA A 188 0.31 4.95 -18.07
N VAL A 189 0.96 4.77 -19.23
CA VAL A 189 0.91 3.54 -20.02
C VAL A 189 1.50 2.35 -19.25
N SER A 190 2.61 2.53 -18.54
CA SER A 190 3.20 1.49 -17.68
C SER A 190 2.24 1.06 -16.57
N HIS A 191 1.57 2.01 -15.90
CA HIS A 191 0.59 1.71 -14.86
C HIS A 191 -0.68 1.05 -15.41
N ALA A 192 -1.14 1.46 -16.60
CA ALA A 192 -2.25 0.81 -17.30
C ALA A 192 -1.90 -0.64 -17.65
N GLY A 193 -0.72 -0.89 -18.23
CA GLY A 193 -0.23 -2.24 -18.54
C GLY A 193 -0.10 -3.13 -17.30
N TYR A 194 0.40 -2.56 -16.19
CA TYR A 194 0.46 -3.25 -14.90
C TYR A 194 -0.93 -3.66 -14.37
N LEU A 195 -1.92 -2.76 -14.44
CA LEU A 195 -3.28 -3.06 -14.01
C LEU A 195 -3.96 -4.09 -14.92
N LEU A 196 -3.78 -3.97 -16.24
CA LEU A 196 -4.27 -4.95 -17.20
C LEU A 196 -3.66 -6.34 -16.95
N GLY A 197 -2.36 -6.40 -16.63
CA GLY A 197 -1.67 -7.64 -16.26
C GLY A 197 -2.24 -8.31 -14.99
N LYS A 198 -2.97 -7.55 -14.15
CA LYS A 198 -3.66 -8.07 -12.96
C LYS A 198 -5.04 -8.66 -13.26
N ILE A 199 -5.60 -8.47 -14.45
CA ILE A 199 -6.95 -8.94 -14.79
C ILE A 199 -6.99 -10.46 -15.06
N PRO A 200 -6.07 -11.06 -15.84
CA PRO A 200 -6.04 -12.50 -16.04
C PRO A 200 -6.03 -13.24 -14.71
N SER A 201 -6.78 -14.35 -14.63
CA SER A 201 -6.91 -15.14 -13.41
C SER A 201 -6.53 -16.60 -13.68
N PRO A 202 -5.21 -16.90 -13.72
CA PRO A 202 -4.69 -18.23 -13.98
C PRO A 202 -5.37 -19.30 -13.12
N VAL A 203 -5.46 -20.52 -13.67
CA VAL A 203 -6.06 -21.67 -12.98
C VAL A 203 -5.00 -22.45 -12.18
N GLY A 204 -5.49 -23.21 -11.21
CA GLY A 204 -4.69 -24.09 -10.37
C GLY A 204 -4.30 -23.49 -9.03
N THR A 205 -3.68 -24.34 -8.22
CA THR A 205 -3.35 -24.06 -6.82
C THR A 205 -1.88 -23.69 -6.70
N PRO A 206 -1.53 -22.57 -6.04
CA PRO A 206 -0.17 -22.25 -5.68
C PRO A 206 0.50 -23.37 -4.87
N PRO A 207 1.79 -23.65 -5.11
CA PRO A 207 2.50 -24.74 -4.44
C PRO A 207 2.94 -24.42 -3.02
N ASP A 208 3.16 -23.14 -2.69
CA ASP A 208 3.80 -22.71 -1.44
C ASP A 208 2.78 -22.15 -0.42
N GLY A 209 1.49 -22.41 -0.67
CA GLY A 209 0.39 -22.05 0.20
C GLY A 209 -0.60 -21.07 -0.41
N THR A 210 -1.83 -21.13 0.10
CA THR A 210 -2.97 -20.40 -0.45
C THR A 210 -3.58 -19.41 0.54
N MET A 211 -4.36 -18.47 0.03
CA MET A 211 -5.13 -17.56 0.89
C MET A 211 -6.16 -18.33 1.71
N ALA A 212 -6.73 -19.40 1.17
CA ALA A 212 -7.68 -20.25 1.89
C ALA A 212 -7.04 -20.89 3.13
N GLU A 213 -5.85 -21.47 2.97
CA GLU A 213 -5.08 -22.05 4.08
C GLU A 213 -4.73 -21.02 5.15
N ARG A 214 -4.29 -19.83 4.73
CA ARG A 214 -3.95 -18.73 5.65
C ARG A 214 -5.17 -18.27 6.46
N LEU A 215 -6.34 -18.16 5.82
CA LEU A 215 -7.59 -17.81 6.49
C LEU A 215 -8.01 -18.89 7.49
N ALA A 216 -7.91 -20.16 7.10
CA ALA A 216 -8.20 -21.28 7.98
C ALA A 216 -7.28 -21.31 9.22
N GLU A 217 -5.97 -21.12 9.05
CA GLU A 217 -5.03 -21.05 10.17
C GLU A 217 -5.30 -19.87 11.11
N THR A 218 -5.69 -18.72 10.56
CA THR A 218 -6.03 -17.55 11.39
C THR A 218 -7.29 -17.81 12.22
N ALA A 219 -8.28 -18.52 11.67
CA ALA A 219 -9.51 -18.87 12.39
C ALA A 219 -9.29 -19.90 13.52
N VAL A 220 -8.32 -20.79 13.39
CA VAL A 220 -8.01 -21.81 14.43
C VAL A 220 -7.32 -21.21 15.67
N VAL A 221 -6.68 -20.04 15.53
CA VAL A 221 -5.94 -19.38 16.63
C VAL A 221 -6.86 -18.55 17.55
N GLU A 222 -8.13 -18.31 17.17
CA GLU A 222 -9.14 -17.69 18.04
C GLU A 222 -10.11 -18.75 18.65
N PRO A 223 -9.75 -19.52 19.70
CA PRO A 223 -10.76 -20.01 20.61
C PRO A 223 -11.14 -18.84 21.52
N VAL A 224 -12.15 -18.06 21.12
CA VAL A 224 -12.89 -17.25 22.09
C VAL A 224 -13.45 -18.24 23.11
N VAL A 225 -12.89 -18.24 24.32
CA VAL A 225 -13.50 -18.86 25.49
C VAL A 225 -14.81 -18.11 25.72
N VAL A 226 -15.88 -18.57 25.08
CA VAL A 226 -17.23 -18.20 25.47
C VAL A 226 -17.47 -18.95 26.78
N GLU A 227 -17.19 -18.27 27.89
CA GLU A 227 -17.66 -18.70 29.20
C GLU A 227 -19.19 -18.87 29.10
N PRO A 228 -19.73 -20.08 29.34
CA PRO A 228 -21.15 -20.31 29.14
C PRO A 228 -21.94 -19.41 30.09
N ALA A 229 -22.79 -18.58 29.51
CA ALA A 229 -23.72 -17.73 30.24
C ALA A 229 -24.45 -18.57 31.30
N VAL A 230 -24.27 -18.18 32.56
CA VAL A 230 -24.99 -18.73 33.70
C VAL A 230 -26.49 -18.62 33.39
N ALA A 231 -27.15 -19.76 33.33
CA ALA A 231 -28.59 -19.85 33.09
C ALA A 231 -29.33 -19.07 34.18
N GLU A 232 -30.03 -18.00 33.80
CA GLU A 232 -31.02 -17.38 34.67
C GLU A 232 -32.22 -18.35 34.84
N PRO A 233 -32.74 -18.52 36.08
CA PRO A 233 -33.83 -19.45 36.32
C PRO A 233 -35.13 -18.96 35.70
N VAL A 234 -35.80 -19.88 35.01
CA VAL A 234 -37.14 -19.74 34.43
C VAL A 234 -38.13 -19.31 35.50
N VAL A 235 -38.70 -18.12 35.35
CA VAL A 235 -39.87 -17.66 36.12
C VAL A 235 -41.12 -18.15 35.38
N GLU A 236 -41.82 -19.12 35.96
CA GLU A 236 -43.12 -19.58 35.47
C GLU A 236 -44.18 -18.47 35.58
N PRO A 237 -44.97 -18.20 34.52
CA PRO A 237 -46.06 -17.24 34.60
C PRO A 237 -47.26 -17.84 35.35
N SER A 238 -47.64 -17.19 36.45
CA SER A 238 -48.83 -17.52 37.24
C SER A 238 -50.10 -17.36 36.42
N THR A 239 -50.95 -18.38 36.44
CA THR A 239 -52.30 -18.40 35.90
C THR A 239 -53.22 -17.46 36.68
N ASN A 240 -53.72 -16.39 36.05
CA ASN A 240 -55.02 -15.83 36.42
C ASN A 240 -55.59 -14.88 35.37
N GLY A 241 -56.89 -14.98 35.11
CA GLY A 241 -57.67 -13.90 34.50
C GLY A 241 -58.37 -14.25 33.19
N SER A 242 -59.53 -14.93 33.30
CA SER A 242 -60.55 -15.02 32.26
C SER A 242 -61.04 -13.65 31.80
N VAL A 243 -61.16 -13.40 30.49
CA VAL A 243 -62.26 -12.57 29.95
C VAL A 243 -62.66 -13.06 28.54
N ALA A 244 -63.95 -13.40 28.48
CA ALA A 244 -64.89 -13.61 27.39
C ALA A 244 -64.52 -13.33 25.91
N VAL A 245 -64.81 -14.35 25.11
CA VAL A 245 -65.15 -14.29 23.68
C VAL A 245 -66.56 -13.69 23.49
N PRO A 246 -66.78 -12.88 22.45
CA PRO A 246 -68.07 -12.90 21.77
C PRO A 246 -67.92 -13.25 20.29
N GLU A 247 -68.74 -14.22 19.95
CA GLU A 247 -69.05 -14.85 18.67
C GLU A 247 -69.85 -13.92 17.74
N MET A 248 -69.63 -14.03 16.41
CA MET A 248 -70.64 -14.03 15.32
C MET A 248 -70.29 -13.22 14.05
N TRP A 249 -69.86 -13.96 13.00
CA TRP A 249 -70.30 -14.04 11.57
C TRP A 249 -70.53 -12.73 10.72
N PRO A 250 -70.71 -12.77 9.37
CA PRO A 250 -69.81 -12.21 8.35
C PRO A 250 -70.54 -11.34 7.31
N ALA A 251 -69.83 -10.93 6.25
CA ALA A 251 -70.39 -10.68 4.92
C ALA A 251 -69.32 -11.03 3.87
#